data_AF-A0A916B762-F1
#
_entry.id   AF-A0A916B762-F1
#
_cell.length_a   1.000
_cell.length_b   1.000
_cell.length_c   1.000
_cell.angle_alpha   90.00
_cell.angle_beta   90.00
_cell.angle_gamma   90.00
#
_symmetry.space_group_name_H-M   'P 1'
#
loop_
_entity.id
_entity.type
_entity.pdbx_description
1 polymer ?
#
loop_
_entity_poly.entity_id
_entity_poly.type
_entity_poly.pdbx_seq_one_letter_code
_entity_poly.pdbx_strand_id
1 'polypeptide(L)'
;MANELGVREDTIRRWKRRDGVADGSHTPHRLPTTLTPVQELVVVALRKTRLLSLDDLLVVPREFIHPEVSRSGPDRCLRCHGVADLKGPAAQGGRRSETAFLDSFYEKIPFKTEG
;
A
#
# COMPACT_ATOMS: atom_id res chain seq x y z
N MET A 1 -18.05 -33.57 -20.34
CA MET A 1 -16.78 -32.91 -19.94
C MET A 1 -16.72 -32.45 -18.47
N ALA A 2 -17.56 -31.54 -17.95
CA ALA A 2 -17.48 -31.11 -16.53
C ALA A 2 -17.74 -32.28 -15.55
N ASN A 3 -18.80 -33.04 -15.83
CA ASN A 3 -19.17 -34.21 -15.05
C ASN A 3 -18.14 -35.35 -15.15
N GLU A 4 -17.56 -35.56 -16.34
CA GLU A 4 -16.51 -36.57 -16.58
C GLU A 4 -15.21 -36.28 -15.81
N LEU A 5 -14.88 -35.00 -15.64
CA LEU A 5 -13.66 -34.56 -14.96
C LEU A 5 -13.89 -34.25 -13.47
N GLY A 6 -15.12 -34.38 -12.96
CA GLY A 6 -15.46 -34.07 -11.57
C GLY A 6 -15.23 -32.61 -11.17
N VAL A 7 -15.23 -31.68 -12.11
CA VAL A 7 -14.98 -30.25 -11.87
C VAL A 7 -16.22 -29.40 -12.13
N ARG A 8 -16.28 -28.23 -11.48
CA ARG A 8 -17.34 -27.24 -11.72
C ARG A 8 -17.25 -26.69 -13.15
N GLU A 9 -18.39 -26.40 -13.75
CA GLU A 9 -18.44 -25.82 -15.11
C GLU A 9 -17.67 -24.50 -15.23
N ASP A 10 -17.68 -23.66 -14.18
CA ASP A 10 -16.94 -22.40 -14.16
C ASP A 10 -15.43 -22.61 -14.25
N THR A 11 -14.91 -23.73 -13.73
CA THR A 11 -13.50 -24.10 -13.88
C THR A 11 -13.17 -24.36 -15.34
N ILE A 12 -14.01 -25.13 -16.04
CA ILE A 12 -13.83 -25.39 -17.49
C ILE A 12 -13.93 -24.09 -18.29
N ARG A 13 -14.90 -23.22 -17.97
CA ARG A 13 -15.03 -21.91 -18.62
C ARG A 13 -13.80 -21.01 -18.42
N ARG A 14 -13.21 -21.02 -17.21
CA ARG A 14 -11.96 -20.30 -16.92
C ARG A 14 -10.79 -20.86 -17.72
N TRP A 15 -10.63 -22.19 -17.77
CA TRP A 15 -9.55 -22.83 -18.53
C TRP A 15 -9.65 -22.56 -20.03
N LYS A 16 -10.85 -22.63 -20.62
CA LYS A 16 -11.07 -22.31 -22.04
C LYS A 16 -10.75 -20.85 -22.41
N ARG A 17 -10.77 -19.93 -21.44
CA ARG A 17 -10.46 -18.51 -21.63
C ARG A 17 -9.01 -18.14 -21.32
N ARG A 18 -8.19 -19.07 -20.83
CA ARG A 18 -6.77 -18.79 -20.55
C ARG A 18 -5.94 -18.91 -21.84
N ASP A 19 -4.98 -18.00 -21.98
CA ASP A 19 -4.05 -17.99 -23.12
C ASP A 19 -2.91 -19.01 -22.99
N GLY A 20 -2.81 -19.72 -21.85
CA GLY A 20 -1.75 -20.69 -21.59
C GLY A 20 -2.07 -21.66 -20.47
N VAL A 21 -1.21 -22.68 -20.34
CA VAL A 21 -1.34 -23.80 -19.39
C VAL A 21 -0.51 -23.58 -18.13
N ALA A 22 0.45 -22.66 -18.16
CA ALA A 22 1.28 -22.34 -17.00
C ALA A 22 0.46 -21.71 -15.86
N ASP A 23 0.87 -22.00 -14.62
CA ASP A 23 0.26 -21.36 -13.45
C ASP A 23 0.59 -19.86 -13.45
N GLY A 24 -0.48 -19.06 -13.33
CA GLY A 24 -0.36 -17.62 -13.14
C GLY A 24 -0.01 -17.28 -11.68
N SER A 25 0.31 -16.02 -11.42
CA SER A 25 0.53 -15.56 -10.05
C SER A 25 -0.70 -15.83 -9.19
N HIS A 26 -0.48 -16.52 -8.06
CA HIS A 26 -1.50 -16.70 -7.02
C HIS A 26 -1.67 -15.44 -6.14
N THR A 27 -0.81 -14.44 -6.32
CA THR A 27 -0.91 -13.19 -5.59
C THR A 27 -2.13 -12.40 -6.08
N PRO A 28 -3.04 -11.98 -5.18
CA PRO A 28 -4.16 -11.13 -5.55
C PRO A 28 -3.66 -9.87 -6.26
N HIS A 29 -4.22 -9.56 -7.42
CA HIS A 29 -3.88 -8.32 -8.16
C HIS A 29 -4.18 -7.06 -7.36
N ARG A 30 -5.20 -7.13 -6.50
CA ARG A 30 -5.54 -6.07 -5.54
C ARG A 30 -5.69 -6.69 -4.17
N LEU A 31 -4.75 -6.38 -3.30
CA LEU A 31 -4.82 -6.77 -1.91
C LEU A 31 -5.71 -5.74 -1.19
N PRO A 32 -6.73 -6.16 -0.42
CA PRO A 32 -7.52 -5.23 0.36
C PRO A 32 -6.60 -4.54 1.38
N THR A 33 -6.67 -3.21 1.41
CA THR A 33 -6.01 -2.37 2.42
C THR A 33 -7.10 -1.62 3.16
N THR A 34 -7.00 -1.58 4.49
CA THR A 34 -7.89 -0.75 5.33
C THR A 34 -7.64 0.73 5.10
N LEU A 35 -6.40 1.09 4.76
CA LEU A 35 -6.01 2.44 4.43
C LEU A 35 -6.28 2.69 2.94
N THR A 36 -6.96 3.80 2.64
CA THR A 36 -7.07 4.30 1.26
C THR A 36 -5.71 4.84 0.78
N PRO A 37 -5.46 4.94 -0.54
CA PRO A 37 -4.19 5.47 -1.05
C PRO A 37 -3.83 6.86 -0.48
N VAL A 38 -4.82 7.72 -0.28
CA VAL A 38 -4.63 9.05 0.32
C VAL A 38 -4.22 8.94 1.79
N GLN A 39 -4.81 8.01 2.54
CA GLN A 39 -4.46 7.77 3.93
C GLN A 39 -3.06 7.17 4.09
N GLU A 40 -2.67 6.25 3.21
CA GLU A 40 -1.32 5.68 3.16
C GLU A 40 -0.26 6.77 2.96
N LEU A 41 -0.52 7.73 2.07
CA LEU A 41 0.33 8.88 1.83
C LEU A 41 0.55 9.72 3.10
N VAL A 42 -0.50 9.98 3.89
CA VAL A 42 -0.38 10.70 5.16
C VAL A 42 0.50 9.93 6.16
N VAL A 43 0.31 8.60 6.28
CA VAL A 43 1.13 7.75 7.16
C VAL A 43 2.61 7.77 6.73
N VAL A 44 2.89 7.71 5.43
CA VAL A 44 4.24 7.80 4.87
C VAL A 44 4.88 9.16 5.13
N ALA A 45 4.12 10.24 4.96
CA ALA A 45 4.60 11.59 5.25
C ALA A 45 4.98 11.73 6.73
N LEU A 46 4.10 11.30 7.64
CA LEU A 46 4.35 11.31 9.09
C LEU A 46 5.62 10.52 9.47
N ARG A 47 5.83 9.34 8.86
CA ARG A 47 7.03 8.52 9.10
C ARG A 47 8.30 9.26 8.69
N LYS A 48 8.29 9.96 7.56
CA LYS A 48 9.46 10.69 7.04
C LYS A 48 9.76 11.97 7.82
N THR A 49 8.75 12.63 8.39
CA THR A 49 8.92 13.91 9.11
C THR A 49 9.29 13.72 10.57
N ARG A 50 8.65 12.79 11.28
CA ARG A 50 8.83 12.61 12.75
C ARG A 50 9.68 11.42 13.17
N LEU A 51 10.09 10.54 12.24
CA LEU A 51 10.88 9.32 12.53
C LEU A 51 10.34 8.50 13.72
N LEU A 52 9.02 8.52 13.93
CA LEU A 52 8.36 7.82 15.04
C LEU A 52 8.53 6.32 14.90
N SER A 53 8.59 5.58 16.02
CA SER A 53 8.50 4.13 15.99
C SER A 53 7.17 3.68 15.35
N LEU A 54 7.08 2.43 14.90
CA LEU A 54 5.84 1.91 14.30
C LEU A 54 4.65 1.99 15.29
N ASP A 55 4.92 1.75 16.58
CA ASP A 55 3.90 1.73 17.61
C ASP A 55 3.44 3.15 17.98
N ASP A 56 4.35 4.14 18.01
CA ASP A 56 3.97 5.55 18.18
C ASP A 56 3.23 6.10 16.95
N LEU A 57 3.64 5.65 15.77
CA LEU A 57 2.93 5.92 14.52
C LEU A 57 1.58 5.22 14.45
N LEU A 58 1.21 4.31 15.36
CA LEU A 58 -0.12 3.71 15.35
C LEU A 58 -1.16 4.64 16.00
N VAL A 59 -0.73 5.45 16.97
CA VAL A 59 -1.62 6.35 17.72
C VAL A 59 -2.15 7.45 16.80
N VAL A 60 -1.28 8.07 16.00
CA VAL A 60 -1.65 9.22 15.14
C VAL A 60 -2.69 8.84 14.07
N PRO A 61 -2.53 7.76 13.27
CA PRO A 61 -3.52 7.33 12.29
C PRO A 61 -4.83 6.85 12.92
N ARG A 62 -4.80 6.26 14.12
CA ARG A 62 -6.05 5.90 14.81
C ARG A 62 -6.86 7.14 15.17
N GLU A 63 -6.18 8.18 15.65
CA GLU A 63 -6.83 9.43 16.03
C GLU A 63 -7.34 10.23 14.82
N PHE A 64 -6.56 10.29 13.73
CA PHE A 64 -6.80 11.26 12.65
C PHE A 64 -7.19 10.67 11.30
N ILE A 65 -7.06 9.35 11.09
CA ILE A 65 -7.18 8.74 9.76
C ILE A 65 -8.24 7.65 9.73
N HIS A 66 -8.07 6.62 10.56
CA HIS A 66 -8.95 5.46 10.59
C HIS A 66 -8.89 4.81 11.98
N PRO A 67 -9.94 4.95 12.81
CA PRO A 67 -9.92 4.52 14.22
C PRO A 67 -9.67 3.02 14.37
N GLU A 68 -10.22 2.21 13.48
CA GLU A 68 -10.08 0.74 13.50
C GLU A 68 -8.81 0.24 12.81
N VAL A 69 -7.82 1.09 12.56
CA VAL A 69 -6.59 0.63 11.89
C VAL A 69 -5.80 -0.31 12.81
N SER A 70 -5.51 -1.50 12.28
CA SER A 70 -4.66 -2.49 12.94
C SER A 70 -3.19 -2.14 12.77
N ARG A 71 -2.33 -2.67 13.65
CA ARG A 71 -0.87 -2.48 13.56
C ARG A 71 -0.27 -2.93 12.22
N SER A 72 -0.86 -3.96 11.59
CA SER A 72 -0.38 -4.50 10.31
C SER A 72 -0.68 -3.60 9.12
N GLY A 73 -1.68 -2.71 9.19
CA GLY A 73 -2.00 -1.75 8.13
C GLY A 73 -0.84 -0.78 7.87
N PRO A 74 -0.42 0.02 8.88
CA PRO A 74 0.72 0.91 8.77
C PRO A 74 2.03 0.17 8.47
N ASP A 75 2.32 -0.96 9.13
CA ASP A 75 3.54 -1.74 8.85
C ASP A 75 3.63 -2.15 7.38
N ARG A 76 2.55 -2.69 6.82
CA ARG A 76 2.49 -3.08 5.41
C ARG A 76 2.60 -1.88 4.48
N CYS A 77 1.88 -0.78 4.79
CA CYS A 77 1.98 0.48 4.05
C CYS A 77 3.45 0.97 4.00
N LEU A 78 4.12 1.04 5.15
CA LEU A 78 5.52 1.49 5.21
C LEU A 78 6.46 0.57 4.41
N ARG A 79 6.24 -0.75 4.42
CA ARG A 79 7.02 -1.70 3.60
C ARG A 79 6.76 -1.52 2.11
N CYS A 80 5.51 -1.37 1.70
CA CYS A 80 5.13 -1.09 0.31
C CYS A 80 5.79 0.20 -0.22
N HIS A 81 5.95 1.21 0.65
CA HIS A 81 6.57 2.48 0.31
C HIS A 81 8.07 2.57 0.62
N GLY A 82 8.72 1.48 1.05
CA GLY A 82 10.16 1.42 1.32
C GLY A 82 10.65 2.27 2.50
N VAL A 83 9.77 2.60 3.46
CA VAL A 83 10.04 3.46 4.62
C VAL A 83 9.84 2.75 5.97
N ALA A 84 9.84 1.41 5.95
CA ALA A 84 9.74 0.61 7.16
C ALA A 84 10.98 0.73 8.06
N ASP A 85 12.16 0.92 7.48
CA ASP A 85 13.40 1.10 8.25
C ASP A 85 13.56 2.56 8.72
N LEU A 86 13.73 2.74 10.03
CA LEU A 86 14.06 4.04 10.62
C LEU A 86 15.48 4.50 10.29
N LYS A 87 16.38 3.55 9.97
CA LYS A 87 17.77 3.82 9.59
C LYS A 87 17.95 4.12 8.10
N GLY A 88 16.86 4.22 7.35
CA GLY A 88 16.86 4.54 5.92
C GLY A 88 17.56 5.87 5.58
N PRO A 89 17.83 6.14 4.29
CA PRO A 89 18.85 7.09 3.80
C PRO A 89 18.73 8.57 4.24
N ALA A 90 17.68 8.94 4.98
CA ALA A 90 17.56 10.23 5.64
C ALA A 90 18.45 10.40 6.88
N ALA A 91 18.98 9.31 7.46
CA ALA A 91 19.96 9.40 8.54
C ALA A 91 21.28 10.10 8.13
N GLN A 92 21.48 10.35 6.82
CA GLN A 92 22.68 10.98 6.27
C GLN A 92 22.41 12.34 5.55
N GLY A 93 21.17 12.85 5.56
CA GLY A 93 20.81 14.04 4.78
C GLY A 93 20.36 15.19 5.66
N GLY A 94 21.18 16.24 5.74
CA GLY A 94 20.88 17.46 6.50
C GLY A 94 19.49 18.04 6.20
N ARG A 95 18.89 18.66 7.23
CA ARG A 95 17.60 19.37 7.27
C ARG A 95 17.13 19.84 5.89
N ARG A 96 16.43 18.98 5.14
CA ARG A 96 15.65 19.44 3.98
C ARG A 96 14.53 20.33 4.55
N SER A 97 14.35 21.51 3.97
CA SER A 97 13.25 22.39 4.36
C SER A 97 11.93 21.65 4.16
N GLU A 98 11.03 21.78 5.14
CA GLU A 98 9.70 21.14 5.16
C GLU A 98 8.88 21.45 3.89
N THR A 99 9.12 22.62 3.28
CA THR A 99 8.51 23.07 2.04
C THR A 99 8.95 22.28 0.81
N ALA A 100 10.26 22.03 0.66
CA ALA A 100 10.78 21.24 -0.47
C ALA A 100 10.32 19.78 -0.42
N PHE A 101 9.96 19.28 0.76
CA PHE A 101 9.35 17.97 0.94
C PHE A 101 7.90 17.95 0.46
N LEU A 102 7.08 18.91 0.91
CA LEU A 102 5.68 18.99 0.51
C LEU A 102 5.55 19.19 -0.99
N ASP A 103 6.35 20.06 -1.62
CA ASP A 103 6.31 20.29 -3.06
C ASP A 103 6.59 19.02 -3.89
N SER A 104 7.65 18.29 -3.54
CA SER A 104 7.98 17.00 -4.21
C SER A 104 6.94 15.91 -3.93
N PHE A 105 6.29 15.97 -2.77
CA PHE A 105 5.25 15.03 -2.37
C PHE A 105 3.95 15.28 -3.15
N TYR A 106 3.50 16.54 -3.23
CA TYR A 106 2.31 16.96 -3.97
C TYR A 106 2.44 16.71 -5.47
N GLU A 107 3.63 16.90 -6.07
CA GLU A 107 3.90 16.57 -7.49
C GLU A 107 3.67 15.09 -7.84
N LYS A 108 3.82 14.18 -6.86
CA LYS A 108 3.64 12.74 -7.06
C LYS A 108 2.23 12.25 -6.72
N ILE A 109 1.34 13.12 -6.25
CA ILE A 109 -0.06 12.76 -6.03
C ILE A 109 -0.77 12.88 -7.39
N PRO A 110 -1.41 11.81 -7.90
CA PRO A 110 -2.24 11.92 -9.08
C PRO A 110 -3.52 12.65 -8.68
N PHE A 111 -3.48 13.97 -8.60
CA PHE A 111 -4.68 14.79 -8.60
C PHE A 111 -5.22 14.75 -10.03
N LYS A 112 -6.20 13.86 -10.29
CA LYS A 112 -7.07 14.06 -11.46
C LYS A 112 -7.85 15.34 -11.18
N THR A 113 -7.41 16.44 -11.77
CA THR A 113 -8.24 17.63 -11.96
C THR A 113 -9.34 17.23 -12.94
N GLU A 114 -10.50 16.82 -12.43
CA GLU A 114 -11.72 16.80 -13.22
C GLU A 114 -12.27 18.23 -13.22
N GLY A 115 -12.38 18.79 -14.43
CA GLY A 115 -13.01 20.07 -14.71
C GLY A 115 -14.50 19.94 -15.00
#